data_AF-A0A522S1I2-F1
#
_entry.id   AF-A0A522S1I2-F1
#
_cell.length_a   1.000
_cell.length_b   1.000
_cell.length_c   1.000
_cell.angle_alpha   90.00
_cell.angle_beta   90.00
_cell.angle_gamma   90.00
#
_symmetry.space_group_name_H-M   'P 1'
#
loop_
_entity.id
_entity.type
_entity.pdbx_description
1 polymer ?
#
loop_
_entity_poly.entity_id
_entity_poly.type
_entity_poly.pdbx_seq_one_letter_code
_entity_poly.pdbx_strand_id
1 'polypeptide(L)'
;MHDMALAELPERRELAKSGSGEIVIKIPSPYAAEFGRLRQLISSKSLQEIIERYPVRESGVLNVLAHGLRFQSRADYEAAALNCIATSEDLRKRVRSKLGNLSVQLMG
;
A
#
# COMPACT_ATOMS: atom_id res chain seq x y z
N MET A 1 -12.35 -9.71 -14.65
CA MET A 1 -13.48 -9.00 -14.00
C MET A 1 -14.60 -8.64 -14.96
N HIS A 2 -14.30 -8.19 -16.19
CA HIS A 2 -15.30 -7.87 -17.23
C HIS A 2 -16.21 -9.08 -17.57
N ASP A 3 -15.63 -10.28 -17.71
CA ASP A 3 -16.37 -11.46 -18.19
C ASP A 3 -17.38 -12.03 -17.18
N MET A 4 -17.16 -11.87 -15.86
CA MET A 4 -18.11 -12.35 -14.84
C MET A 4 -19.36 -11.47 -14.78
N ALA A 5 -19.23 -10.16 -15.05
CA ALA A 5 -20.37 -9.25 -15.08
C ALA A 5 -21.26 -9.48 -16.31
N LEU A 6 -20.68 -9.94 -17.43
CA LEU A 6 -21.43 -10.28 -18.64
C LEU A 6 -22.25 -11.56 -18.49
N ALA A 7 -21.84 -12.49 -17.63
CA ALA A 7 -22.55 -13.75 -17.38
C ALA A 7 -23.81 -13.59 -16.51
N GLU A 8 -23.89 -12.51 -15.73
CA GLU A 8 -25.06 -12.15 -14.90
C GLU A 8 -26.08 -11.28 -15.66
N LEU A 9 -25.84 -11.01 -16.95
CA LEU A 9 -26.77 -10.21 -17.75
C LEU A 9 -28.00 -11.05 -18.16
N PRO A 10 -29.22 -10.54 -17.97
CA PRO A 10 -30.43 -11.23 -18.39
C PRO A 10 -30.47 -11.43 -19.90
N GLU A 11 -30.97 -12.58 -20.36
CA GLU A 11 -31.10 -12.85 -21.78
C GLU A 11 -32.11 -11.90 -22.45
N ARG A 12 -31.94 -11.60 -23.74
CA ARG A 12 -32.84 -10.70 -24.50
C ARG A 12 -34.33 -11.06 -24.38
N ARG A 13 -34.66 -12.33 -24.13
CA ARG A 13 -36.02 -12.83 -23.95
C ARG A 13 -36.63 -12.43 -22.60
N GLU A 14 -35.80 -12.19 -21.58
CA GLU A 14 -36.22 -11.75 -20.25
C GLU A 14 -36.41 -10.23 -20.20
N LEU A 15 -35.61 -9.46 -20.95
CA LEU A 15 -35.77 -8.02 -21.14
C LEU A 15 -37.06 -7.63 -21.90
N ALA A 16 -37.61 -8.54 -22.70
CA ALA A 16 -38.84 -8.33 -23.47
C ALA A 16 -40.12 -8.39 -22.61
N LYS A 17 -40.04 -8.96 -21.40
CA LYS A 17 -41.12 -8.90 -20.40
C LYS A 17 -40.86 -7.67 -19.54
N SER A 18 -41.45 -6.54 -19.91
CA SER A 18 -41.32 -5.27 -19.19
C SER A 18 -41.54 -5.44 -17.68
N GLY A 19 -40.44 -5.50 -16.95
CA GLY A 19 -40.37 -5.56 -15.51
C GLY A 19 -38.94 -5.20 -15.13
N SER A 20 -38.77 -4.18 -14.30
CA SER A 20 -37.47 -3.79 -13.76
C SER A 20 -36.87 -4.99 -13.02
N GLY A 21 -35.95 -5.71 -13.67
CA GLY A 21 -35.21 -6.81 -13.07
C GLY A 21 -34.11 -6.28 -12.17
N GLU A 22 -34.10 -6.71 -10.92
CA GLU A 22 -33.03 -6.40 -9.97
C GLU A 22 -31.82 -7.28 -10.29
N ILE A 23 -30.72 -6.68 -10.74
CA ILE A 23 -29.45 -7.39 -10.96
C ILE A 23 -28.64 -7.33 -9.67
N VAL A 24 -28.56 -8.46 -8.96
CA VAL A 24 -27.83 -8.56 -7.69
C VAL A 24 -26.41 -9.04 -7.94
N ILE A 25 -25.48 -8.10 -8.16
CA ILE A 25 -24.06 -8.43 -8.33
C ILE A 25 -23.43 -8.67 -6.96
N LYS A 26 -23.08 -9.92 -6.64
CA LYS A 26 -22.35 -10.29 -5.42
C LYS A 26 -20.85 -10.33 -5.70
N ILE A 27 -20.13 -9.29 -5.26
CA ILE A 27 -18.67 -9.25 -5.36
C ILE A 27 -18.08 -9.75 -4.02
N PRO A 28 -17.36 -10.88 -4.00
CA PRO A 28 -16.67 -11.32 -2.78
C PRO A 28 -15.60 -10.29 -2.41
N SER A 29 -15.63 -9.82 -1.15
CA SER A 29 -14.66 -8.84 -0.68
C SER A 29 -13.26 -9.48 -0.59
N PRO A 30 -12.23 -8.89 -1.23
CA PRO A 30 -10.86 -9.38 -1.12
C PRO A 30 -10.23 -9.13 0.27
N TYR A 31 -10.93 -8.40 1.14
CA TYR A 31 -10.42 -7.94 2.42
C TYR A 31 -9.90 -9.07 3.32
N ALA A 32 -10.63 -10.17 3.46
CA ALA A 32 -10.22 -11.27 4.34
C ALA A 32 -8.88 -11.90 3.92
N ALA A 33 -8.70 -12.09 2.61
CA ALA A 33 -7.46 -12.62 2.05
C ALA A 33 -6.30 -11.64 2.24
N GLU A 34 -6.54 -10.35 2.01
CA GLU A 34 -5.51 -9.32 2.18
C GLU A 34 -5.10 -9.12 3.65
N PHE A 35 -6.08 -9.15 4.55
CA PHE A 35 -5.83 -9.07 5.99
C PHE A 35 -5.02 -10.28 6.50
N GLY A 36 -5.31 -11.48 6.00
CA GLY A 36 -4.53 -12.68 6.29
C GLY A 36 -3.07 -12.54 5.86
N ARG A 37 -2.83 -12.02 4.65
CA ARG A 37 -1.47 -11.72 4.16
C ARG A 37 -0.75 -10.72 5.05
N LEU A 38 -1.39 -9.59 5.38
CA LEU A 38 -0.78 -8.59 6.24
C LEU A 38 -0.39 -9.17 7.61
N ARG A 39 -1.26 -9.99 8.23
CA ARG A 39 -0.95 -10.67 9.49
C ARG A 39 0.26 -11.59 9.37
N GLN A 40 0.36 -12.33 8.27
CA GLN A 40 1.50 -13.20 8.02
C GLN A 40 2.80 -12.40 7.89
N LEU A 41 2.79 -11.30 7.13
CA LEU A 41 3.94 -10.41 6.98
C LEU A 41 4.38 -9.76 8.30
N ILE A 42 3.42 -9.38 9.15
CA ILE A 42 3.72 -8.89 10.50
C ILE A 42 4.38 -9.99 11.35
N SER A 43 3.85 -11.21 11.29
CA SER A 43 4.37 -12.34 12.06
C SER A 43 5.79 -12.76 11.63
N SER A 44 6.09 -12.67 10.33
CA SER A 44 7.41 -12.95 9.78
C SER A 44 8.40 -11.79 9.94
N LYS A 45 7.95 -10.63 10.47
CA LYS A 45 8.72 -9.40 10.58
C LYS A 45 9.33 -8.94 9.25
N SER A 46 8.69 -9.28 8.12
CA SER A 46 9.17 -8.91 6.78
C SER A 46 8.78 -7.46 6.47
N LEU A 47 9.53 -6.52 7.05
CA LEU A 47 9.29 -5.09 6.88
C LEU A 47 9.41 -4.66 5.41
N GLN A 48 10.32 -5.28 4.65
CA GLN A 48 10.53 -4.97 3.24
C GLN A 48 9.28 -5.26 2.40
N GLU A 49 8.71 -6.46 2.52
CA GLU A 49 7.50 -6.86 1.79
C GLU A 49 6.29 -6.00 2.17
N ILE A 50 6.19 -5.58 3.43
CA ILE A 50 5.14 -4.65 3.89
C ILE A 50 5.29 -3.30 3.18
N ILE A 51 6.49 -2.73 3.13
CA ILE A 51 6.73 -1.42 2.51
C ILE A 51 6.52 -1.46 0.99
N GLU A 52 6.91 -2.55 0.33
CA GLU A 52 6.72 -2.72 -1.12
C GLU A 52 5.24 -2.83 -1.50
N ARG A 53 4.44 -3.50 -0.66
CA ARG A 53 3.04 -3.81 -0.95
C ARG A 53 2.06 -2.73 -0.49
N TYR A 54 2.39 -2.03 0.59
CA TYR A 54 1.55 -0.97 1.16
C TYR A 54 2.29 0.37 1.08
N PRO A 55 1.81 1.33 0.26
CA PRO A 55 2.48 2.61 0.10
C PRO A 55 2.48 3.39 1.42
N VAL A 56 3.59 3.30 2.16
CA VAL A 56 3.75 3.93 3.48
C VAL A 56 3.67 5.45 3.38
N ARG A 57 4.17 6.02 2.26
CA ARG A 57 4.21 7.48 2.00
C ARG A 57 2.83 8.13 1.97
N GLU A 58 1.82 7.39 1.51
CA GLU A 58 0.44 7.86 1.36
C GLU A 58 -0.46 7.44 2.52
N SER A 59 0.12 6.73 3.50
CA SER A 59 -0.58 6.29 4.70
C SER A 59 -0.32 7.23 5.88
N GLY A 60 -1.24 7.23 6.85
CA GLY A 60 -1.05 7.93 8.13
C GLY A 60 0.08 7.35 9.01
N VAL A 61 0.72 6.25 8.61
CA VAL A 61 1.74 5.54 9.40
C VAL A 61 2.92 6.45 9.76
N LEU A 62 3.37 7.30 8.83
CA LEU A 62 4.49 8.22 9.10
C LEU A 62 4.15 9.27 10.17
N ASN A 63 2.91 9.74 10.21
CA ASN A 63 2.45 10.67 11.25
C ASN A 63 2.39 9.97 12.61
N VAL A 64 1.88 8.73 12.65
CA VAL A 64 1.84 7.92 13.88
C VAL A 64 3.26 7.64 14.40
N LEU A 65 4.20 7.34 13.52
CA LEU A 65 5.61 7.14 13.89
C LEU A 65 6.24 8.43 14.44
N ALA A 66 6.02 9.57 13.78
CA ALA A 66 6.52 10.87 14.26
C ALA A 66 6.01 11.17 15.68
N HIS A 67 4.71 10.99 15.93
CA HIS A 67 4.13 11.17 17.27
C HIS A 67 4.66 10.15 18.29
N GLY A 68 4.81 8.88 17.90
CA GLY A 68 5.38 7.85 18.78
C GLY A 68 6.82 8.16 19.19
N LEU A 69 7.59 8.80 18.30
CA LEU A 69 8.93 9.31 18.56
C LEU A 69 8.95 10.69 19.23
N ARG A 70 7.78 11.21 19.62
CA ARG A 70 7.57 12.49 20.31
C ARG A 70 7.90 13.73 19.47
N PHE A 71 7.86 13.61 18.15
CA PHE A 71 7.88 14.77 17.24
C PHE A 71 6.48 15.39 17.16
N GLN A 72 6.43 16.72 16.98
CA GLN A 72 5.18 17.48 16.89
C GLN A 72 4.49 17.25 15.54
N SER A 73 5.29 17.13 14.47
CA SER A 73 4.80 16.84 13.15
C SER A 73 5.71 15.88 12.40
N ARG A 74 5.20 15.32 11.31
CA ARG A 74 6.00 14.58 10.33
C ARG A 74 7.12 15.44 9.75
N ALA A 75 6.88 16.73 9.51
CA ALA A 75 7.89 17.64 8.98
C ALA A 75 9.07 17.79 9.95
N ASP A 76 8.80 17.86 11.26
CA ASP A 76 9.85 17.94 12.28
C ASP A 76 10.68 16.66 12.36
N TYR A 77 10.01 15.51 12.25
CA TYR A 77 10.70 14.21 12.17
C TYR A 77 11.61 14.15 10.93
N GLU A 78 11.11 14.55 9.76
CA GLU A 78 11.89 14.56 8.52
C GLU A 78 13.10 15.52 8.61
N ALA A 79 12.90 16.72 9.15
CA ALA A 79 13.99 17.68 9.36
C ALA A 79 15.06 17.14 10.33
N ALA A 80 14.64 16.52 11.43
CA ALA A 80 15.55 15.90 12.39
C ALA A 80 16.31 14.72 11.78
N ALA A 81 15.64 13.88 10.99
CA ALA A 81 16.26 12.77 10.28
C ALA A 81 17.30 13.26 9.27
N LEU A 82 16.97 14.29 8.47
CA LEU A 82 17.90 14.91 7.52
C LEU A 82 19.12 15.49 8.23
N ASN A 83 18.93 16.18 9.35
CA ASN A 83 20.03 16.72 10.14
C ASN A 83 20.91 15.61 10.75
N CYS A 84 20.29 14.54 11.27
CA CYS A 84 21.01 13.37 11.79
C CYS A 84 21.86 12.69 10.70
N ILE A 85 21.31 12.53 9.50
CA ILE A 85 22.06 12.02 8.34
C ILE A 85 23.17 12.99 7.96
N ALA A 86 22.91 14.30 7.89
CA ALA A 86 23.91 15.30 7.51
C ALA A 86 25.05 15.46 8.53
N THR A 87 24.83 15.11 9.79
CA THR A 87 25.86 15.20 10.84
C THR A 87 26.66 13.91 11.02
N SER A 88 26.17 12.78 10.49
CA SER A 88 26.82 11.47 10.62
C SER A 88 27.34 10.93 9.28
N GLU A 89 28.67 10.81 9.20
CA GLU A 89 29.35 10.26 8.01
C GLU A 89 28.99 8.79 7.75
N ASP A 90 28.84 7.98 8.82
CA ASP A 90 28.42 6.58 8.70
C ASP A 90 26.98 6.47 8.17
N LEU A 91 26.06 7.27 8.70
CA LEU A 91 24.66 7.29 8.24
C LEU A 91 24.58 7.76 6.79
N ARG A 92 25.32 8.80 6.39
CA ARG A 92 25.42 9.21 4.98
C ARG A 92 25.84 8.07 4.07
N LYS A 93 26.90 7.33 4.42
CA LYS A 93 27.41 6.21 3.61
C LYS A 93 26.37 5.10 3.49
N ARG A 94 25.71 4.75 4.60
CA ARG A 94 24.64 3.74 4.62
C ARG A 94 23.43 4.13 3.77
N VAL A 95 22.96 5.38 3.89
CA VAL A 95 21.85 5.91 3.09
C VAL A 95 22.24 5.94 1.61
N ARG A 96 23.45 6.43 1.29
CA ARG A 96 23.94 6.48 -0.09
C ARG A 96 24.12 5.09 -0.71
N SER A 97 24.53 4.09 0.06
CA SER A 97 24.60 2.70 -0.41
C SER A 97 23.20 2.15 -0.74
N LYS A 98 22.19 2.42 0.10
CA LYS A 98 20.80 2.03 -0.18
C LYS A 98 20.23 2.74 -1.42
N LEU A 99 20.50 4.03 -1.60
CA LEU A 99 20.04 4.81 -2.75
C LEU A 99 20.85 4.54 -4.03
N GLY A 100 22.12 4.18 -3.92
CA GLY A 100 22.96 3.83 -5.05
C GLY A 100 22.44 2.60 -5.80
N ASN A 101 21.91 1.62 -5.07
CA ASN A 101 21.21 0.48 -5.67
C ASN A 101 19.94 0.89 -6.41
N LEU A 102 19.22 1.92 -5.95
CA LEU A 102 18.05 2.47 -6.67
C LEU A 102 18.45 3.12 -8.00
N SER A 103 19.56 3.88 -8.05
CA SER A 103 20.02 4.47 -9.33
C SER A 103 20.44 3.42 -10.35
N VAL A 104 20.98 2.28 -9.90
CA VAL A 104 21.34 1.16 -10.79
C VAL A 104 20.09 0.44 -11.29
N GLN A 105 19.06 0.29 -10.45
CA GLN A 105 17.79 -0.36 -10.82
C GLN A 105 16.87 0.52 -11.68
N LEU A 106 17.01 1.84 -11.65
CA LEU A 106 16.23 2.79 -12.46
C LEU A 106 16.85 3.07 -13.84
N MET A 107 18.13 2.74 -14.04
CA MET A 107 18.84 2.85 -15.31
C MET A 107 19.11 1.49 -15.98
N GLY A 108 18.47 0.42 -15.50
CA GLY A 108 18.50 -0.93 -16.07
C GLY A 108 17.22 -1.26 -16.81
#